data_AF-A0A6M0IVZ6-F1
#
_entry.id   AF-A0A6M0IVZ6-F1
#
_cell.length_a   1.000
_cell.length_b   1.000
_cell.length_c   1.000
_cell.angle_alpha   90.00
_cell.angle_beta   90.00
_cell.angle_gamma   90.00
#
_symmetry.space_group_name_H-M   'P 1'
#
loop_
_entity.id
_entity.type
_entity.pdbx_description
1 polymer ?
#
loop_
_entity_poly.entity_id
_entity_poly.type
_entity_poly.pdbx_seq_one_letter_code
_entity_poly.pdbx_strand_id
1 'polypeptide(L)'
;MFTLFKGSTFQDCLNTVRSRPGLYLGRKSLTALQALLLGYKQAVVEHNIPEVEQLNCELEDKFDEWLRKNYDMGNAINWYLFIIDQTESEVVAFNRFLELWDEFRK
;
A
#
# COMPACT_ATOMS: atom_id res chain seq x y z
N MET A 1 -17.26 -13.79 14.87
CA MET A 1 -16.80 -12.41 14.61
C MET A 1 -15.49 -12.52 13.83
N PHE A 2 -15.54 -12.33 12.51
CA PHE A 2 -14.33 -12.30 11.70
C PHE A 2 -13.64 -10.95 11.94
N THR A 3 -12.69 -10.90 12.87
CA THR A 3 -11.70 -9.83 12.86
C THR A 3 -10.82 -10.06 11.63
N LEU A 4 -11.17 -9.40 10.51
CA LEU A 4 -10.39 -9.42 9.28
C LEU A 4 -8.97 -8.88 9.49
N PHE A 5 -8.81 -8.05 10.52
CA PHE A 5 -7.57 -7.41 10.89
C PHE A 5 -7.54 -7.33 12.43
N LYS A 6 -6.88 -8.27 13.11
CA LYS A 6 -6.83 -8.32 14.59
C LYS A 6 -5.49 -7.72 15.04
N GLY A 7 -5.51 -6.51 15.61
CA GLY A 7 -4.30 -5.82 16.09
C GLY A 7 -3.43 -5.20 14.99
N SER A 8 -4.06 -4.75 13.92
CA SER A 8 -3.53 -4.79 12.56
C SER A 8 -2.96 -3.47 12.07
N THR A 9 -1.64 -3.41 12.01
CA THR A 9 -0.89 -2.33 11.39
C THR A 9 -1.05 -2.32 9.86
N PHE A 10 -0.64 -1.25 9.18
CA PHE A 10 -0.60 -1.21 7.70
C PHE A 10 0.26 -2.32 7.13
N GLN A 11 1.33 -2.69 7.86
CA GLN A 11 2.13 -3.86 7.53
C GLN A 11 1.31 -5.16 7.60
N ASP A 12 0.43 -5.31 8.59
CA ASP A 12 -0.43 -6.50 8.70
C ASP A 12 -1.48 -6.55 7.59
N CYS A 13 -2.03 -5.39 7.20
CA CYS A 13 -2.91 -5.29 6.04
C CYS A 13 -2.19 -5.73 4.76
N LEU A 14 -0.99 -5.17 4.51
CA LEU A 14 -0.16 -5.56 3.36
C LEU A 14 0.21 -7.04 3.37
N ASN A 15 0.63 -7.59 4.52
CA ASN A 15 0.95 -9.01 4.66
C ASN A 15 -0.26 -9.90 4.34
N THR A 16 -1.44 -9.50 4.83
CA THR A 16 -2.70 -10.18 4.60
C THR A 16 -3.08 -10.18 3.12
N VAL A 17 -3.04 -9.02 2.47
CA VAL A 17 -3.34 -8.87 1.04
C VAL A 17 -2.30 -9.62 0.19
N ARG A 18 -1.02 -9.53 0.53
CA ARG A 18 0.07 -10.26 -0.16
C ARG A 18 -0.15 -11.77 -0.14
N SER A 19 -0.64 -12.31 0.98
CA SER A 19 -0.87 -13.76 1.12
C SER A 19 -2.01 -14.28 0.24
N ARG A 20 -3.06 -13.48 0.03
CA ARG A 20 -4.29 -13.89 -0.69
C ARG A 20 -4.89 -12.73 -1.49
N PRO A 21 -4.19 -12.19 -2.51
CA PRO A 21 -4.62 -10.97 -3.19
C PRO A 21 -5.98 -11.12 -3.87
N GLY A 22 -6.31 -12.30 -4.40
CA GLY A 22 -7.63 -12.56 -4.99
C GLY A 22 -8.79 -12.48 -3.99
N LEU A 23 -8.57 -12.76 -2.70
CA LEU A 23 -9.61 -12.68 -1.68
C LEU A 23 -9.94 -11.24 -1.31
N TYR A 24 -8.91 -10.38 -1.24
CA TYR A 24 -9.07 -9.00 -0.77
C TYR A 24 -9.28 -7.99 -1.90
N LEU A 25 -8.72 -8.26 -3.08
CA LEU A 25 -8.70 -7.35 -4.22
C LEU A 25 -9.48 -7.89 -5.43
N GLY A 26 -9.98 -9.14 -5.37
CA GLY A 26 -10.58 -9.86 -6.50
C GLY A 26 -9.56 -10.36 -7.54
N ARG A 27 -8.44 -9.65 -7.71
CA ARG A 27 -7.29 -9.99 -8.56
C ARG A 27 -6.03 -9.28 -8.08
N LYS A 28 -4.85 -9.69 -8.55
CA LYS A 28 -3.64 -8.89 -8.38
C LYS A 28 -3.78 -7.58 -9.17
N SER A 29 -3.94 -6.47 -8.46
CA SER A 29 -4.12 -5.14 -9.03
C SER A 29 -3.57 -4.10 -8.07
N LEU A 30 -2.68 -3.26 -8.59
CA LEU A 30 -2.11 -2.18 -7.81
C LEU A 30 -3.14 -1.08 -7.57
N THR A 31 -4.02 -0.81 -8.55
CA THR A 31 -5.14 0.13 -8.36
C THR A 31 -6.07 -0.34 -7.24
N ALA A 32 -6.44 -1.62 -7.24
CA ALA A 32 -7.31 -2.17 -6.20
C ALA A 32 -6.65 -2.12 -4.82
N LEU A 33 -5.34 -2.38 -4.74
CA LEU A 33 -4.59 -2.23 -3.49
C LEU A 33 -4.59 -0.77 -3.01
N GLN A 34 -4.28 0.19 -3.89
CA GLN A 34 -4.28 1.60 -3.54
C GLN A 34 -5.66 2.07 -3.04
N ALA A 35 -6.74 1.63 -3.70
CA ALA A 35 -8.10 1.97 -3.28
C ALA A 35 -8.43 1.39 -1.89
N LEU A 36 -8.02 0.16 -1.61
CA LEU A 36 -8.17 -0.47 -0.30
C LEU A 36 -7.42 0.33 0.79
N LEU A 37 -6.17 0.71 0.53
CA LEU A 37 -5.35 1.46 1.48
C LEU A 37 -5.92 2.87 1.74
N LEU A 38 -6.36 3.56 0.68
CA LEU A 38 -7.01 4.87 0.81
C LEU A 38 -8.30 4.78 1.63
N GLY A 39 -9.14 3.77 1.37
CA GLY A 39 -10.36 3.53 2.14
C GLY A 39 -10.08 3.23 3.61
N TYR A 40 -9.02 2.46 3.89
CA TYR A 40 -8.56 2.20 5.25
C TYR A 40 -8.13 3.49 5.96
N LYS A 41 -7.30 4.32 5.31
CA LYS A 41 -6.88 5.63 5.83
C LYS A 41 -8.08 6.53 6.12
N GLN A 42 -9.04 6.60 5.20
CA GLN A 42 -10.25 7.39 5.37
C GLN A 42 -11.07 6.92 6.58
N ALA A 43 -11.26 5.61 6.73
CA ALA A 43 -11.99 5.04 7.87
C ALA A 43 -11.31 5.33 9.22
N VAL A 44 -9.97 5.27 9.28
CA VAL A 44 -9.21 5.62 10.49
C VAL A 44 -9.46 7.07 10.90
N VAL A 45 -9.43 8.00 9.94
CA VAL A 45 -9.68 9.42 10.17
C VAL A 45 -11.12 9.68 10.58
N GLU A 46 -12.09 9.16 9.82
CA GLU A 46 -13.52 9.40 10.05
C GLU A 46 -14.01 8.85 11.39
N HIS A 47 -13.46 7.71 11.82
CA HIS A 47 -13.85 7.06 13.07
C HIS A 47 -12.95 7.42 14.27
N ASN A 48 -12.01 8.36 14.12
CA ASN A 48 -11.07 8.79 15.16
C ASN A 48 -10.33 7.60 15.81
N ILE A 49 -9.88 6.65 14.99
CA ILE A 49 -9.21 5.46 15.51
C ILE A 49 -7.80 5.84 16.03
N PRO A 50 -7.35 5.36 17.21
CA PRO A 50 -6.16 5.87 17.90
C PRO A 50 -4.83 5.80 17.12
N GLU A 51 -3.87 6.64 17.55
CA GLU A 51 -2.54 6.90 16.95
C GLU A 51 -1.72 5.68 16.51
N VAL A 52 -1.84 4.51 17.15
CA VAL A 52 -1.16 3.28 16.71
C VAL A 52 -1.54 2.91 15.27
N GLU A 53 -2.75 3.26 14.84
CA GLU A 53 -3.21 3.07 13.47
C GLU A 53 -2.84 4.25 12.55
N GLN A 54 -2.54 5.43 13.08
CA GLN A 54 -2.05 6.60 12.32
C GLN A 54 -0.55 6.52 12.01
N LEU A 55 0.26 5.96 12.91
CA LEU A 55 1.70 5.70 12.71
C LEU A 55 1.98 4.88 11.44
N ASN A 56 0.97 4.17 10.97
CA ASN A 56 0.97 3.41 9.74
C ASN A 56 0.77 4.24 8.47
N CYS A 57 0.04 5.35 8.54
CA CYS A 57 -0.07 6.31 7.43
C CYS A 57 1.28 6.95 7.15
N GLU A 58 2.03 7.30 8.21
CA GLU A 58 3.39 7.81 8.09
C GLU A 58 4.34 6.83 7.39
N LEU A 59 4.09 5.51 7.50
CA LEU A 59 4.94 4.51 6.87
C LEU A 59 4.77 4.51 5.34
N GLU A 60 3.55 4.75 4.85
CA GLU A 60 3.31 4.95 3.42
C GLU A 60 3.98 6.25 2.95
N ASP A 61 3.88 7.32 3.73
CA ASP A 61 4.53 8.60 3.40
C ASP A 61 6.06 8.45 3.34
N LYS A 62 6.65 7.74 4.30
CA LYS A 62 8.09 7.38 4.32
C LYS A 62 8.49 6.51 3.13
N PHE A 63 7.61 5.63 2.65
CA PHE A 63 7.85 4.85 1.45
C PHE A 63 7.87 5.72 0.19
N ASP A 64 6.92 6.64 0.06
CA ASP A 64 6.84 7.61 -1.02
C ASP A 64 8.08 8.54 -1.04
N GLU A 65 8.51 9.02 0.13
CA GLU A 65 9.76 9.78 0.29
C GLU A 65 11.00 8.95 -0.08
N TRP A 66 11.06 7.69 0.35
CA TRP A 66 12.15 6.79 0.00
C TRP A 66 12.21 6.56 -1.51
N LEU A 67 11.06 6.40 -2.20
CA LEU A 67 11.03 6.29 -3.65
C LEU A 67 11.58 7.56 -4.32
N ARG A 68 11.12 8.75 -3.91
CA ARG A 68 11.62 10.04 -4.43
C ARG A 68 13.13 10.20 -4.27
N LYS A 69 13.70 9.63 -3.22
CA LYS A 69 15.14 9.70 -2.94
C LYS A 69 15.97 8.73 -3.79
N ASN A 70 15.43 7.56 -4.11
CA ASN A 70 16.19 6.47 -4.74
C ASN A 70 15.92 6.32 -6.25
N TYR A 71 14.82 6.90 -6.74
CA TYR A 71 14.37 6.76 -8.12
C TYR A 71 14.03 8.12 -8.72
N ASP A 72 14.28 8.29 -10.02
CA ASP A 72 13.75 9.42 -10.77
C ASP A 72 12.25 9.18 -11.04
N MET A 73 11.41 9.86 -10.29
CA MET A 73 9.95 9.73 -10.39
C MET A 73 9.34 10.54 -11.54
N GLY A 74 10.14 11.34 -12.28
CA GLY A 74 9.64 12.19 -13.35
C GLY A 74 8.48 13.08 -12.89
N ASN A 75 7.34 12.98 -13.57
CA ASN A 75 6.12 13.74 -13.26
C ASN A 75 5.16 13.00 -12.30
N ALA A 76 5.53 11.82 -11.81
CA ALA A 76 4.65 11.05 -10.94
C ALA A 76 4.46 11.76 -9.60
N ILE A 77 3.21 12.05 -9.26
CA ILE A 77 2.86 12.79 -8.04
C ILE A 77 2.90 11.92 -6.77
N ASN A 78 2.80 10.60 -6.92
CA ASN A 78 2.83 9.63 -5.83
C ASN A 78 3.40 8.28 -6.29
N TRP A 79 3.77 7.44 -5.32
CA TRP A 79 4.30 6.10 -5.50
C TRP A 79 3.43 5.22 -6.42
N TYR A 80 2.11 5.33 -6.31
CA TYR A 80 1.18 4.50 -7.06
C TYR A 80 1.27 4.79 -8.56
N LEU A 81 1.17 6.06 -8.95
CA LEU A 81 1.27 6.47 -10.34
C LEU A 81 2.67 6.20 -10.90
N PHE A 82 3.70 6.41 -10.10
CA PHE A 82 5.07 6.07 -10.47
C PHE A 82 5.22 4.59 -10.87
N ILE A 83 4.67 3.66 -10.09
CA ILE A 83 4.77 2.24 -10.39
C ILE A 83 3.88 1.85 -11.59
N ILE A 84 2.68 2.42 -11.68
CA ILE A 84 1.77 2.18 -12.82
C ILE A 84 2.44 2.60 -14.13
N ASP A 85 3.01 3.81 -14.19
CA ASP A 85 3.62 4.34 -15.42
C ASP A 85 4.81 3.52 -15.92
N GLN A 86 5.43 2.73 -15.05
CA GLN A 86 6.59 1.89 -15.36
C GLN A 86 6.25 0.44 -15.71
N THR A 87 4.97 0.07 -15.67
CA THR A 87 4.57 -1.34 -15.79
C THR A 87 3.51 -1.56 -16.86
N GLU A 88 3.57 -2.71 -17.51
CA GLU A 88 2.69 -3.06 -18.64
C GLU A 88 1.32 -3.60 -18.21
N SER A 89 1.14 -3.96 -16.94
CA SER A 89 -0.12 -4.48 -16.42
C SER A 89 -0.27 -4.32 -14.92
N GLU A 90 -1.51 -4.33 -14.45
CA GLU A 90 -1.90 -4.32 -13.03
C GLU A 90 -1.22 -5.42 -12.19
N VAL A 91 -1.00 -6.60 -12.77
CA VAL A 91 -0.36 -7.72 -12.08
C VAL A 91 1.13 -7.45 -11.89
N VAL A 92 1.80 -6.92 -12.92
CA VAL A 92 3.21 -6.54 -12.87
C VAL A 92 3.40 -5.37 -11.90
N ALA A 93 2.54 -4.35 -11.97
CA ALA A 93 2.50 -3.22 -11.04
C ALA A 93 2.38 -3.68 -9.58
N PHE A 94 1.45 -4.60 -9.32
CA PHE A 94 1.23 -5.15 -7.97
C PHE A 94 2.48 -5.87 -7.45
N ASN A 95 3.10 -6.73 -8.24
CA ASN A 95 4.30 -7.43 -7.82
C ASN A 95 5.47 -6.44 -7.63
N ARG A 96 5.62 -5.45 -8.53
CA ARG A 96 6.67 -4.43 -8.46
C ARG A 96 6.56 -3.59 -7.19
N PHE A 97 5.34 -3.22 -6.80
CA PHE A 97 5.11 -2.58 -5.51
C PHE A 97 5.61 -3.43 -4.34
N LEU A 98 5.31 -4.73 -4.31
CA LEU A 98 5.76 -5.60 -3.23
C LEU A 98 7.29 -5.73 -3.17
N GLU A 99 7.97 -5.75 -4.32
CA GLU A 99 9.44 -5.74 -4.40
C GLU A 99 10.01 -4.44 -3.83
N LEU A 100 9.51 -3.28 -4.28
CA LEU A 100 9.94 -1.97 -3.80
C LEU A 100 9.66 -1.81 -2.30
N TRP A 101 8.53 -2.33 -1.82
CA TRP A 101 8.19 -2.34 -0.42
C TRP A 101 9.18 -3.17 0.40
N ASP A 102 9.54 -4.37 -0.08
CA ASP A 102 10.54 -5.21 0.56
C ASP A 102 11.93 -4.57 0.55
N GLU A 103 12.28 -3.82 -0.51
CA GLU A 103 13.53 -3.03 -0.57
C GLU A 103 13.55 -1.89 0.44
N PHE A 104 12.48 -1.11 0.54
CA PHE A 104 12.33 -0.03 1.50
C PHE A 104 12.47 -0.52 2.96
N ARG A 105 12.03 -1.75 3.22
CA ARG A 105 12.00 -2.34 4.57
C ARG A 105 13.31 -3.01 5.00
N LYS A 106 14.33 -3.06 4.14
CA LYS A 106 15.68 -3.54 4.47
C LYS A 106 16.50 -2.47 5.19
#